data_AF-A0A7X0EA51-F1
#
_entry.id   AF-A0A7X0EA51-F1
#
_cell.length_a   1.000
_cell.length_b   1.000
_cell.length_c   1.000
_cell.angle_alpha   90.00
_cell.angle_beta   90.00
_cell.angle_gamma   90.00
#
_symmetry.space_group_name_H-M   'P 1'
#
loop_
_entity.id
_entity.type
_entity.pdbx_description
1 polymer ?
#
loop_
_entity_poly.entity_id
_entity_poly.type
_entity_poly.pdbx_seq_one_letter_code
_entity_poly.pdbx_strand_id
1 'polypeptide(L)'
;MAVQDVAASLYIHPFMLSRWRKQAREGVIVTKGVAIDKEVAAELKELRRVKKAYEQLKIEHDLLKKAIAFTSSPRPISSPSSTSKRTSR
;
A
#
# COMPACT_ATOMS: atom_id res chain seq x y z
N MET A 1 8.23 2.26 -10.36
CA MET A 1 7.94 1.15 -11.28
C MET A 1 8.57 -0.07 -10.68
N ALA A 2 7.75 -1.02 -10.24
CA ALA A 2 8.28 -2.27 -9.73
C ALA A 2 8.89 -3.04 -10.90
N VAL A 3 10.01 -3.72 -10.66
CA VAL A 3 10.67 -4.56 -11.67
C VAL A 3 9.73 -5.68 -12.14
N GLN A 4 8.83 -6.11 -11.27
CA GLN A 4 7.81 -7.14 -11.51
C GLN A 4 6.81 -6.70 -12.60
N ASP A 5 6.26 -5.50 -12.51
CA ASP A 5 5.27 -4.98 -13.48
C ASP A 5 5.85 -4.94 -14.89
N VAL A 6 7.08 -4.42 -15.01
CA VAL A 6 7.76 -4.30 -16.31
C VAL A 6 8.10 -5.68 -16.85
N ALA A 7 8.57 -6.60 -16.00
CA ALA A 7 8.89 -7.97 -16.40
C ALA A 7 7.66 -8.74 -16.90
N ALA A 8 6.51 -8.58 -16.23
CA ALA A 8 5.24 -9.15 -16.67
C ALA A 8 4.82 -8.63 -18.05
N SER A 9 4.92 -7.31 -18.30
CA SER A 9 4.57 -6.71 -19.59
C SER A 9 5.46 -7.17 -20.75
N LEU A 10 6.72 -7.49 -20.46
CA LEU A 10 7.70 -7.97 -21.42
C LEU A 10 7.71 -9.51 -21.53
N TYR A 11 6.84 -10.20 -20.78
CA TYR A 11 6.81 -11.67 -20.66
C TYR A 11 8.17 -12.29 -20.35
N ILE A 12 8.93 -11.65 -19.46
CA ILE A 12 10.23 -12.14 -18.98
C ILE A 12 10.23 -12.35 -17.47
N HIS A 13 11.16 -13.16 -16.98
CA HIS A 13 11.32 -13.32 -15.54
C HIS A 13 11.93 -12.05 -14.89
N PRO A 14 11.44 -11.59 -13.72
CA PRO A 14 11.94 -10.36 -13.06
C PRO A 14 13.46 -10.35 -12.80
N PHE A 15 14.05 -11.53 -12.57
CA PHE A 15 15.50 -11.69 -12.42
C PHE A 15 16.27 -11.22 -13.66
N MET A 16 15.76 -11.49 -14.87
CA MET A 16 16.41 -11.10 -16.13
C MET A 16 16.53 -9.59 -16.22
N LEU A 17 15.46 -8.88 -15.87
CA LEU A 17 15.40 -7.43 -15.90
C LEU A 17 16.36 -6.81 -14.86
N SER A 18 16.45 -7.38 -13.67
CA SER A 18 17.44 -7.00 -12.66
C SER A 18 18.88 -7.23 -13.14
N ARG A 19 19.14 -8.38 -13.77
CA ARG A 19 20.46 -8.72 -14.34
C ARG A 19 20.86 -7.75 -15.46
N TRP A 20 19.96 -7.47 -16.39
CA TRP A 20 20.23 -6.53 -17.49
C TRP A 20 20.44 -5.10 -17.01
N ARG A 21 19.70 -4.64 -15.98
CA ARG A 21 19.97 -3.34 -15.33
C ARG A 21 21.34 -3.26 -14.67
N LYS A 22 21.85 -4.38 -14.14
CA LYS A 22 23.22 -4.46 -13.60
C LYS A 22 24.24 -4.38 -14.75
N GLN A 23 24.07 -5.20 -15.78
CA GLN A 23 24.97 -5.24 -16.94
C GLN A 23 25.01 -3.93 -17.74
N ALA A 24 23.89 -3.20 -17.82
CA ALA A 24 23.84 -1.86 -18.44
C ALA A 24 24.61 -0.82 -17.62
N ARG A 25 24.57 -0.88 -16.28
CA ARG A 25 25.37 0.00 -15.41
C ARG A 25 26.86 -0.32 -15.45
N GLU A 26 27.19 -1.60 -15.60
CA GLU A 26 28.57 -2.11 -15.71
C GLU A 26 29.15 -1.94 -17.13
N GLY A 27 28.38 -1.39 -18.07
CA GLY A 27 28.85 -1.16 -19.45
C GLY A 27 28.98 -2.43 -20.30
N VAL A 28 28.58 -3.59 -19.79
CA VAL A 28 28.60 -4.88 -20.50
C VAL A 28 27.58 -4.90 -21.64
N ILE A 29 26.47 -4.18 -21.48
CA ILE A 29 25.44 -4.00 -22.50
C ILE A 29 25.45 -2.54 -22.94
N VAL A 30 25.69 -2.30 -24.23
CA VAL A 30 25.56 -0.97 -24.83
C VAL A 30 24.08 -0.63 -24.92
N THR A 31 23.65 0.38 -24.17
CA THR A 31 22.30 0.92 -24.28
C THR A 31 22.33 2.16 -25.16
N LYS A 32 21.49 2.19 -26.21
CA LYS A 32 21.18 3.45 -26.88
C LYS A 32 20.36 4.28 -25.89
N GLY A 33 20.88 5.44 -25.49
CA GLY A 33 20.20 6.31 -24.55
C GLY A 33 18.80 6.63 -25.05
N VAL A 34 17.78 6.26 -24.29
CA VAL A 34 16.42 6.74 -24.54
C VAL A 34 16.30 8.09 -23.85
N ALA A 35 16.04 9.14 -24.63
CA ALA A 35 15.75 10.46 -24.08
C ALA A 35 14.40 10.38 -23.36
N ILE A 36 14.44 10.30 -22.04
CA ILE A 36 13.26 10.46 -21.21
C ILE A 36 13.10 11.95 -20.96
N ASP A 37 11.95 12.49 -21.32
CA ASP A 37 11.61 13.87 -21.00
C ASP A 37 11.62 14.08 -19.48
N LYS A 38 12.43 15.04 -19.04
CA LYS A 38 12.66 15.32 -17.62
C LYS A 38 11.39 15.87 -16.97
N GLU A 39 10.58 16.61 -17.71
CA GLU A 39 9.31 17.18 -17.23
C GLU A 39 8.32 16.06 -16.93
N VAL A 40 8.12 15.16 -17.90
CA VAL A 40 7.26 13.98 -17.76
C VAL A 40 7.73 13.08 -16.60
N ALA A 41 9.05 12.93 -16.42
CA ALA A 41 9.60 12.17 -15.29
C ALA A 41 9.32 12.81 -13.93
N ALA A 42 9.34 14.14 -13.84
CA ALA A 42 9.00 14.89 -12.64
C ALA A 42 7.51 14.79 -12.30
N GLU A 43 6.63 14.94 -13.30
CA GLU A 43 5.18 14.77 -13.13
C GLU A 43 4.82 13.37 -12.63
N LEU A 44 5.42 12.33 -13.23
CA LEU A 44 5.26 10.94 -12.77
C LEU A 44 5.69 10.73 -11.31
N LYS A 45 6.69 11.49 -10.85
CA LYS A 45 7.15 11.44 -9.45
C LYS A 45 6.15 12.08 -8.51
N GLU A 46 5.61 13.25 -8.87
CA GLU A 46 4.58 13.92 -8.07
C GLU A 46 3.28 13.10 -8.02
N LEU A 47 2.83 12.54 -9.14
CA LEU A 47 1.67 11.65 -9.18
C LEU A 47 1.82 10.45 -8.23
N ARG A 48 3.01 9.86 -8.15
CA ARG A 48 3.29 8.75 -7.21
C ARG A 48 3.23 9.20 -5.75
N ARG A 49 3.71 10.40 -5.43
CA ARG A 49 3.64 10.97 -4.08
C ARG A 49 2.19 11.20 -3.65
N VAL A 50 1.42 11.84 -4.52
CA VAL A 50 -0.01 12.12 -4.29
C VAL A 50 -0.79 10.83 -4.10
N LYS A 51 -0.57 9.83 -4.95
CA LYS A 51 -1.24 8.52 -4.83
C LYS A 51 -0.96 7.85 -3.48
N LYS A 52 0.29 7.85 -3.03
CA LYS A 52 0.67 7.28 -1.73
C LYS A 52 0.01 8.02 -0.57
N ALA A 53 0.01 9.35 -0.60
CA ALA A 53 -0.64 10.16 0.42
C ALA A 53 -2.16 9.92 0.45
N TYR A 54 -2.79 9.77 -0.71
CA TYR A 54 -4.22 9.45 -0.83
C TYR A 54 -4.56 8.08 -0.23
N GLU A 55 -3.75 7.04 -0.50
CA GLU A 55 -3.94 5.71 0.09
C GLU A 55 -3.80 5.74 1.62
N GLN A 56 -2.83 6.48 2.14
CA GLN A 56 -2.67 6.68 3.59
C GLN A 56 -3.89 7.40 4.19
N LEU A 57 -4.31 8.50 3.57
CA LEU A 57 -5.46 9.27 4.02
C LEU A 57 -6.75 8.44 4.01
N LYS A 58 -6.92 7.56 3.02
CA LYS A 58 -8.08 6.67 2.94
C LYS A 58 -8.12 5.71 4.13
N ILE A 59 -6.98 5.15 4.52
CA ILE A 59 -6.87 4.26 5.69
C ILE A 59 -7.19 5.03 6.98
N GLU A 60 -6.62 6.22 7.16
CA GLU A 60 -6.86 7.08 8.33
C GLU A 60 -8.34 7.46 8.44
N HIS A 61 -8.95 7.85 7.33
CA HIS A 61 -10.36 8.20 7.28
C HIS A 61 -11.28 7.01 7.58
N ASP A 62 -10.97 5.83 7.05
CA ASP A 62 -11.74 4.61 7.36
C ASP A 62 -11.60 4.22 8.84
N LEU A 63 -10.42 4.42 9.44
CA LEU A 63 -10.21 4.22 10.87
C LEU A 63 -11.03 5.20 11.71
N LEU A 64 -11.00 6.49 11.37
CA LEU A 64 -11.77 7.53 12.05
C LEU A 64 -13.27 7.25 11.98
N LYS A 65 -13.78 6.85 10.80
CA LYS A 65 -15.19 6.45 10.64
C LYS A 65 -15.57 5.29 11.53
N LYS A 66 -14.72 4.26 11.64
CA LYS A 66 -14.96 3.12 12.53
C LYS A 66 -14.96 3.55 14.00
N ALA A 67 -14.06 4.45 14.40
CA ALA A 67 -14.02 4.98 15.75
C ALA A 67 -15.30 5.77 16.09
N ILE A 68 -15.76 6.65 15.19
CA ILE A 68 -17.02 7.39 15.35
C ILE A 68 -18.21 6.42 15.44
N ALA A 69 -18.27 5.41 14.57
CA ALA A 69 -19.33 4.39 14.63
C ALA A 69 -19.33 3.64 15.97
N PHE A 70 -18.14 3.32 16.50
CA PHE A 70 -18.00 2.67 17.80
C PHE A 70 -18.44 3.55 18.97
N THR A 71 -18.09 4.84 18.97
CA THR A 71 -18.43 5.76 20.07
C THR A 71 -19.86 6.28 20.01
N SER A 72 -20.44 6.39 18.80
CA SER A 72 -21.84 6.80 18.61
C SER A 72 -22.84 5.68 18.84
N SER A 73 -22.41 4.41 18.81
CA SER A 73 -23.30 3.30 19.13
C SER A 73 -23.69 3.34 20.61
N PRO A 74 -24.99 3.24 20.95
CA PRO A 74 -25.43 3.21 22.34
C PRO A 74 -24.74 2.08 23.12
N ARG A 75 -24.18 2.40 24.29
CA ARG A 75 -23.65 1.38 25.19
C ARG A 75 -24.77 0.39 25.50
N PRO A 76 -24.55 -0.94 25.39
CA PRO A 76 -25.53 -1.90 25.85
C PRO A 76 -25.83 -1.61 27.32
N ILE A 77 -27.11 -1.38 27.61
CA ILE A 77 -27.62 -1.14 28.96
C ILE A 77 -27.27 -2.41 29.74
N SER A 78 -26.38 -2.27 30.72
CA SER A 78 -25.94 -3.23 31.74
C SER A 78 -26.41 -4.69 31.57
N SER A 79 -25.45 -5.62 31.47
CA SER A 79 -25.72 -7.05 31.61
C SER A 79 -26.49 -7.33 32.92
N PRO A 80 -27.53 -8.18 32.92
CA PRO A 80 -28.25 -8.52 34.13
C PRO A 80 -27.29 -9.24 35.08
N SER A 81 -27.11 -8.65 36.27
CA SER A 81 -26.28 -9.22 37.34
C SER A 81 -26.80 -10.61 37.71
N SER A 82 -26.00 -11.65 37.52
CA SER A 82 -26.33 -13.01 37.93
C SER A 82 -26.24 -13.11 39.47
N THR A 83 -27.36 -12.91 40.17
CA THR A 83 -27.48 -13.25 41.58
C THR A 83 -27.42 -14.78 41.72
N SER A 84 -26.25 -15.30 42.11
CA SER A 84 -26.09 -16.71 42.49
C SER A 84 -26.90 -16.99 43.75
N LYS A 85 -28.05 -17.67 43.63
CA LYS A 85 -28.80 -18.19 44.78
C LYS A 85 -28.02 -19.36 45.36
N ARG A 86 -27.28 -19.08 46.44
CA ARG A 86 -26.59 -20.06 47.27
C ARG A 86 -27.63 -21.00 47.87
N THR A 87 -27.66 -22.25 47.42
CA THR A 87 -28.51 -23.30 48.00
C THR A 87 -27.85 -23.78 49.30
N SER A 88 -28.44 -23.49 50.46
CA SER A 88 -27.98 -24.08 51.73
C SER A 88 -28.51 -25.50 51.86
N ARG A 89 -27.64 -26.41 52.26
CA ARG A 89 -27.90 -27.82 52.52
C ARG A 89 -28.19 -28.05 54.00
#